data_AF-A0AAU5HD06-F1
#
_entry.id   AF-A0AAU5HD06-F1
#
_cell.length_a   1.000
_cell.length_b   1.000
_cell.length_c   1.000
_cell.angle_alpha   90.00
_cell.angle_beta   90.00
_cell.angle_gamma   90.00
#
_symmetry.space_group_name_H-M   'P 1'
#
loop_
_entity.id
_entity.type
_entity.pdbx_description
1 polymer ?
#
loop_
_entity_poly.entity_id
_entity_poly.type
_entity_poly.pdbx_seq_one_letter_code
_entity_poly.pdbx_strand_id
1 'polypeptide(L)'
;MSQCQLAEDPEPSEPVPAGPLFVPVRPGPVGCTARFFRTPLGGRTAVGFTTERQLVATLGTGQDWIRLSEPALRALATPLGVTALTVDPQLAARAPSSAPDWDAQADAARLNLLIG
;
A
#
# COMPACT_ATOMS: atom_id res chain seq x y z
N MET A 1 20.32 15.96 55.67
CA MET A 1 20.97 15.06 54.69
C MET A 1 19.98 14.87 53.55
N SER A 2 20.12 15.67 52.50
CA SER A 2 19.20 15.71 51.35
C SER A 2 19.45 14.51 50.44
N GLN A 3 18.39 13.79 50.07
CA GLN A 3 18.44 12.71 49.09
C GLN A 3 17.76 13.18 47.81
N CYS A 4 18.58 13.59 46.86
CA CYS A 4 18.20 13.89 45.49
C CYS A 4 17.79 12.59 44.82
N GLN A 5 16.49 12.29 44.77
CA GLN A 5 15.99 11.22 43.89
C GLN A 5 16.24 11.67 42.45
N LEU A 6 17.22 11.04 41.80
CA LEU A 6 17.42 11.14 40.36
C LEU A 6 16.09 10.81 39.69
N ALA A 7 15.58 11.75 38.89
CA ALA A 7 14.52 11.46 37.96
C ALA A 7 15.03 10.35 37.02
N GLU A 8 14.49 9.15 37.18
CA GLU A 8 14.73 8.05 36.25
C GLU A 8 14.25 8.54 34.87
N ASP A 9 15.19 8.79 33.97
CA ASP A 9 14.93 9.07 32.57
C ASP A 9 14.14 7.87 32.02
N PRO A 10 12.90 8.04 31.55
CA PRO A 10 12.15 6.91 31.02
C PRO A 10 12.87 6.44 29.76
N GLU A 11 13.48 5.25 29.81
CA GLU A 11 14.03 4.61 28.61
C GLU A 11 12.95 4.64 27.51
N PRO A 12 13.31 5.03 26.28
CA PRO A 12 12.33 5.22 25.22
C PRO A 12 11.56 3.92 25.03
N SER A 13 10.27 3.95 25.38
CA SER A 13 9.38 2.80 25.31
C SER A 13 9.60 2.08 23.98
N GLU A 14 10.00 0.81 24.05
CA GLU A 14 10.16 -0.02 22.86
C GLU A 14 8.89 0.13 22.00
N PRO A 15 9.02 0.40 20.70
CA PRO A 15 7.87 0.63 19.85
C PRO A 15 6.99 -0.61 19.90
N VAL A 16 5.83 -0.48 20.55
CA VAL A 16 4.85 -1.55 20.64
C VAL A 16 4.48 -1.94 19.20
N PRO A 17 4.64 -3.20 18.79
CA PRO A 17 4.29 -3.60 17.44
C PRO A 17 2.82 -3.29 17.21
N ALA A 18 2.49 -2.65 16.08
CA ALA A 18 1.17 -2.09 15.75
C ALA A 18 0.02 -3.12 15.61
N GLY A 19 0.18 -4.32 16.17
CA GLY A 19 -0.68 -5.47 15.95
C GLY A 19 -0.37 -6.18 14.62
N PRO A 20 -0.93 -7.38 14.41
CA PRO A 20 -0.77 -8.11 13.16
C PRO A 20 -1.54 -7.44 12.02
N LEU A 21 -0.88 -7.30 10.88
CA LEU A 21 -1.42 -6.80 9.63
C LEU A 21 -2.14 -7.90 8.85
N PHE A 22 -3.17 -7.51 8.10
CA PHE A 22 -3.79 -8.31 7.07
C PHE A 22 -2.91 -8.26 5.81
N VAL A 23 -2.30 -9.39 5.46
CA VAL A 23 -1.34 -9.50 4.36
C VAL A 23 -1.97 -10.26 3.20
N PRO A 24 -2.01 -9.69 1.99
CA PRO A 24 -2.58 -10.36 0.83
C PRO A 24 -1.71 -11.54 0.39
N VAL A 25 -2.36 -12.67 0.11
CA VAL A 25 -1.70 -13.90 -0.33
C VAL A 25 -2.32 -14.43 -1.62
N ARG A 26 -1.62 -15.36 -2.27
CA ARG A 26 -2.24 -16.28 -3.22
C ARG A 26 -2.22 -17.69 -2.62
N PRO A 27 -3.37 -18.37 -2.52
CA PRO A 27 -3.37 -19.77 -2.13
C PRO A 27 -2.67 -20.60 -3.20
N GLY A 28 -2.01 -21.66 -2.78
CA GLY A 28 -1.32 -22.61 -3.63
C GLY A 28 -1.32 -24.00 -3.00
N PRO A 29 -0.91 -25.03 -3.75
CA PRO A 29 -1.01 -26.43 -3.32
C PRO A 29 -0.19 -26.76 -2.07
N VAL A 30 0.86 -25.98 -1.78
CA VAL A 30 1.76 -26.17 -0.64
C VAL A 30 1.60 -25.11 0.45
N GLY A 31 0.61 -24.22 0.33
CA GLY A 31 0.36 -23.14 1.28
C GLY A 31 0.10 -21.80 0.59
N CYS A 32 0.20 -20.72 1.37
CA CYS A 32 -0.07 -19.36 0.91
C CYS A 32 1.23 -18.62 0.55
N THR A 33 1.22 -17.90 -0.56
CA THR A 33 2.35 -17.06 -0.98
C THR A 33 2.00 -15.58 -0.82
N ALA A 34 2.76 -14.83 -0.03
CA ALA A 34 2.57 -13.39 0.12
C ALA A 34 2.69 -12.64 -1.23
N ARG A 35 1.77 -11.71 -1.49
CA ARG A 35 1.80 -10.86 -2.69
C ARG A 35 2.62 -9.61 -2.43
N PHE A 36 3.68 -9.41 -3.21
CA PHE A 36 4.43 -8.16 -3.27
C PHE A 36 3.93 -7.29 -4.41
N PHE A 37 3.91 -5.99 -4.19
CA PHE A 37 3.42 -4.99 -5.14
C PHE A 37 4.56 -4.16 -5.69
N ARG A 38 4.25 -3.29 -6.65
CA ARG A 38 5.19 -2.32 -7.21
C ARG A 38 4.87 -0.93 -6.71
N THR A 39 5.90 -0.17 -6.39
CA THR A 39 5.80 1.27 -6.15
C THR A 39 5.68 2.01 -7.49
N PRO A 40 5.19 3.27 -7.51
CA PRO A 40 5.15 4.08 -8.73
C PRO A 40 6.52 4.26 -9.39
N LEU A 41 7.60 4.20 -8.61
CA LEU A 41 8.98 4.27 -9.07
C LEU A 41 9.52 2.91 -9.58
N GLY A 42 8.67 1.88 -9.66
CA GLY A 42 9.01 0.56 -10.20
C GLY A 42 9.64 -0.43 -9.20
N GLY A 43 9.97 0.03 -7.99
CA GLY A 43 10.49 -0.82 -6.90
C GLY A 43 9.46 -1.82 -6.38
N ARG A 44 9.90 -2.89 -5.73
CA ARG A 44 8.99 -3.86 -5.07
C ARG A 44 8.74 -3.43 -3.63
N THR A 45 7.52 -3.60 -3.15
CA THR A 45 7.13 -3.31 -1.76
C THR A 45 6.26 -4.44 -1.20
N ALA A 46 6.47 -4.77 0.07
CA ALA A 46 5.54 -5.55 0.85
C ALA A 46 4.33 -4.67 1.20
N VAL A 47 3.14 -5.27 1.25
CA VAL A 47 1.92 -4.54 1.61
C VAL A 47 1.24 -5.26 2.75
N GLY A 48 0.84 -4.51 3.77
CA GLY A 48 -0.06 -4.97 4.83
C GLY A 48 -1.15 -3.96 5.09
N PHE A 49 -2.29 -4.42 5.57
CA PHE A 49 -3.42 -3.56 5.93
C PHE A 49 -3.68 -3.68 7.43
N THR A 50 -4.07 -2.59 8.08
CA THR A 50 -4.44 -2.62 9.51
C THR A 50 -5.82 -3.23 9.73
N THR A 51 -6.69 -3.21 8.70
CA THR A 51 -8.02 -3.80 8.74
C THR A 51 -8.33 -4.59 7.47
N GLU A 52 -9.13 -5.65 7.61
CA GLU A 52 -9.66 -6.38 6.46
C GLU A 52 -10.47 -5.48 5.53
N ARG A 53 -11.23 -4.52 6.07
CA ARG A 53 -12.01 -3.57 5.27
C ARG A 53 -11.13 -2.77 4.31
N GLN A 54 -9.97 -2.30 4.76
CA GLN A 54 -9.04 -1.59 3.89
C GLN A 54 -8.45 -2.53 2.82
N LEU A 55 -8.09 -3.76 3.20
CA LEU A 55 -7.63 -4.76 2.23
C LEU A 55 -8.65 -4.99 1.12
N VAL A 56 -9.91 -5.23 1.48
CA VAL A 56 -11.01 -5.48 0.54
C VAL A 56 -11.30 -4.25 -0.30
N ALA A 57 -11.28 -3.04 0.29
CA ALA A 57 -11.48 -1.80 -0.46
C ALA A 57 -10.38 -1.56 -1.51
N THR A 58 -9.14 -1.96 -1.22
CA THR A 58 -8.00 -1.77 -2.12
C THR A 58 -7.84 -2.88 -3.16
N LEU A 59 -8.06 -4.15 -2.79
CA LEU A 59 -7.75 -5.32 -3.63
C LEU A 59 -9.00 -6.08 -4.13
N GLY A 60 -10.18 -5.74 -3.63
CA GLY A 60 -11.44 -6.43 -3.91
C GLY A 60 -11.72 -7.60 -2.97
N THR A 61 -12.97 -8.07 -2.96
CA THR A 61 -13.47 -9.13 -2.08
C THR A 61 -12.92 -10.53 -2.41
N GLY A 62 -12.40 -10.75 -3.62
CA GLY A 62 -11.83 -12.03 -4.04
C GLY A 62 -10.38 -12.24 -3.60
N GLN A 63 -9.82 -11.33 -2.81
CA GLN A 63 -8.43 -11.39 -2.38
C GLN A 63 -8.28 -12.12 -1.04
N ASP A 64 -7.62 -13.29 -1.06
CA ASP A 64 -7.25 -14.00 0.15
C ASP A 64 -6.19 -13.26 0.98
N TRP A 65 -6.23 -13.47 2.31
CA TRP A 65 -5.32 -12.82 3.24
C TRP A 65 -4.97 -13.71 4.44
N ILE A 66 -3.83 -13.41 5.06
CA ILE A 66 -3.40 -13.98 6.35
C ILE A 66 -3.05 -12.86 7.32
N ARG A 67 -2.88 -13.19 8.61
CA ARG A 67 -2.41 -12.24 9.62
C ARG A 67 -0.93 -12.47 9.90
N LEU A 68 -0.12 -11.43 9.73
CA LEU A 68 1.30 -11.45 10.07
C LEU A 68 1.67 -10.19 10.83
N SER A 69 2.58 -10.29 11.79
CA SER A 69 3.21 -9.10 12.36
C SER A 69 4.03 -8.39 11.29
N GLU A 70 4.19 -7.07 11.42
CA GLU A 70 5.08 -6.31 10.55
C GLU A 70 6.51 -6.92 10.48
N PRO A 71 7.16 -7.29 11.61
CA PRO A 71 8.48 -7.92 11.57
C PRO A 71 8.49 -9.25 10.81
N ALA A 72 7.46 -10.07 10.96
CA ALA A 72 7.35 -11.33 10.21
C ALA A 72 7.21 -11.08 8.70
N LEU A 73 6.40 -10.10 8.31
CA LEU A 73 6.26 -9.72 6.90
C LEU A 73 7.59 -9.19 6.32
N ARG A 74 8.32 -8.37 7.07
CA ARG A 74 9.66 -7.90 6.67
C ARG A 74 10.63 -9.07 6.52
N ALA A 75 10.65 -10.02 7.46
CA ALA A 75 11.51 -11.19 7.39
C ALA A 75 11.26 -12.06 6.14
N LEU A 76 9.99 -12.18 5.70
CA LEU A 76 9.64 -12.85 4.44
C LEU A 76 10.05 -12.05 3.19
N ALA A 77 10.10 -10.72 3.30
CA ALA A 77 10.43 -9.81 2.21
C ALA A 77 11.95 -9.70 1.95
N THR A 78 12.75 -9.72 3.03
CA THR A 78 14.21 -9.59 2.99
C THR A 78 14.89 -10.54 1.98
N PRO A 79 14.65 -11.87 1.98
CA PRO A 79 15.32 -12.78 1.04
C PRO A 79 14.95 -12.52 -0.43
N LEU A 80 13.88 -11.77 -0.69
CA LEU A 80 13.46 -11.39 -2.03
C LEU A 80 14.03 -10.02 -2.47
N GLY A 81 14.90 -9.42 -1.66
CA GLY A 81 15.46 -8.08 -1.89
C GLY A 81 14.45 -6.96 -1.66
N VAL A 82 13.34 -7.22 -0.96
CA VAL A 82 12.28 -6.25 -0.71
C VAL A 82 12.45 -5.70 0.71
N THR A 83 12.86 -4.43 0.81
CA THR A 83 13.05 -3.73 2.09
C THR A 83 11.92 -2.77 2.41
N ALA A 84 11.19 -2.32 1.39
CA ALA A 84 10.03 -1.44 1.54
C ALA A 84 8.81 -2.23 2.05
N LEU A 85 8.15 -1.67 3.06
CA LEU A 85 6.85 -2.12 3.56
C LEU A 85 5.90 -0.91 3.53
N THR A 86 4.73 -1.10 2.94
CA THR A 86 3.66 -0.11 2.91
C THR A 86 2.48 -0.63 3.71
N VAL A 87 2.09 0.12 4.73
CA VAL A 87 0.90 -0.15 5.54
C VAL A 87 -0.25 0.72 5.04
N ASP A 88 -1.42 0.11 4.83
CA ASP A 88 -2.64 0.75 4.31
C ASP A 88 -2.38 1.63 3.07
N PRO A 89 -1.88 1.04 1.96
CA PRO A 89 -1.63 1.80 0.75
C PRO A 89 -2.93 2.42 0.25
N GLN A 90 -2.92 3.74 0.07
CA GLN A 90 -3.95 4.41 -0.70
C GLN A 90 -3.76 4.03 -2.18
N LEU A 91 -4.83 3.57 -2.82
CA LEU A 91 -4.78 3.21 -4.24
C LEU A 91 -4.43 4.49 -5.02
N ALA A 92 -3.21 4.57 -5.55
CA ALA A 92 -2.72 5.71 -6.33
C ALA A 92 -3.36 5.79 -7.74
N ALA A 93 -4.53 5.18 -7.93
CA ALA A 93 -5.31 5.38 -9.15
C ALA A 93 -6.04 6.71 -9.01
N ARG A 94 -5.38 7.80 -9.43
CA ARG A 94 -6.13 8.95 -9.95
C ARG A 94 -7.08 8.37 -11.01
N ALA A 95 -8.39 8.53 -10.81
CA ALA A 95 -9.38 8.14 -11.81
C ALA A 95 -8.89 8.63 -13.18
N PRO A 96 -9.00 7.85 -14.26
CA PRO A 96 -8.64 8.35 -15.58
C PRO A 96 -9.43 9.64 -15.78
N SER A 97 -8.74 10.79 -15.74
CA SER A 97 -9.32 12.03 -16.22
C SER A 97 -9.65 11.72 -17.67
N SER A 98 -10.94 11.74 -18.02
CA SER A 98 -11.40 11.62 -19.40
C SER A 98 -10.42 12.42 -20.25
N ALA A 99 -9.62 11.73 -21.07
CA ALA A 99 -8.74 12.41 -22.00
C ALA A 99 -9.63 13.36 -22.81
N PRO A 100 -9.21 14.60 -23.08
CA PRO A 100 -9.98 15.47 -23.97
C PRO A 100 -10.19 14.70 -25.27
N ASP A 101 -11.46 14.56 -25.64
CA ASP A 101 -11.88 13.92 -26.88
C ASP A 101 -11.28 14.73 -28.04
N TRP A 102 -10.15 14.25 -28.57
CA TRP A 102 -9.42 14.91 -29.64
C TRP A 102 -10.24 14.91 -30.95
N ASP A 103 -11.20 13.99 -31.07
CA ASP A 103 -12.14 13.88 -32.18
C ASP A 103 -13.20 15.01 -32.17
N ALA A 104 -13.71 15.43 -31.01
CA ALA A 104 -14.63 16.56 -30.88
C ALA A 104 -13.98 17.90 -31.27
N GLN A 105 -12.67 18.05 -31.03
CA GLN A 105 -11.92 19.25 -31.41
C GLN A 105 -11.71 19.35 -32.94
N ALA A 106 -11.62 18.20 -33.64
CA ALA A 106 -11.43 18.15 -35.09
C ALA A 106 -12.73 18.46 -35.87
N ASP A 107 -13.90 18.18 -35.30
CA ASP A 107 -15.19 18.49 -35.92
C ASP A 107 -15.54 19.98 -35.83
N ALA A 108 -15.23 20.63 -34.70
CA ALA A 108 -15.44 22.07 -34.52
C ALA A 108 -14.62 22.93 -35.49
N ALA A 109 -13.42 22.47 -35.88
CA ALA A 109 -12.57 23.19 -36.83
C ALA A 109 -13.10 23.15 -38.28
N ARG A 110 -13.90 22.14 -38.64
CA ARG A 110 -14.50 22.04 -39.98
C ARG A 110 -15.74 22.92 -40.15
N LEU A 111 -16.50 23.17 -39.09
CA LEU A 111 -17.72 23.99 -39.16
C LEU A 111 -17.43 25.50 -39.21
N ASN A 112 -16.28 25.96 -38.70
CA ASN A 112 -15.92 27.38 -38.71
C ASN A 112 -15.37 27.89 -40.06
N LEU A 113 -15.21 27.02 -41.07
CA LEU A 113 -14.73 27.41 -42.41
C LEU A 113 -15.85 27.52 -43.46
N LEU A 114 -17.10 27.23 -43.10
CA LEU A 114 -18.25 27.24 -44.01
C LEU A 114 -19.21 28.44 -43.82
N ILE A 115 -18.89 29.37 -42.92
CA ILE A 115 -19.61 30.64 -42.74
C ILE A 115 -18.60 31.78 -42.90
N GLY A 116 -18.24 32.09 -44.14
CA GLY A 116 -17.34 33.19 -44.51
C GLY A 116 -17.53 33.56 -45.97
#